data_AF-A0A7G7G2Y6-F1
#
_entry.id   AF-A0A7G7G2Y6-F1
#
_cell.length_a   1.000
_cell.length_b   1.000
_cell.length_c   1.000
_cell.angle_alpha   90.00
_cell.angle_beta   90.00
_cell.angle_gamma   90.00
#
_symmetry.space_group_name_H-M   'P 1'
#
loop_
_entity.id
_entity.type
_entity.pdbx_description
1 polymer ?
#
loop_
_entity_poly.entity_id
_entity_poly.type
_entity_poly.pdbx_seq_one_letter_code
_entity_poly.pdbx_strand_id
1 'polypeptide(L)'
;MLHQDEFDFLFKKEKLAYLRRQGRFLATRHTPSFEIKLYGLNHFFVEVYFWPGQFRSAYIGTFQDTKMLEPYLEPIQLNLSFLK
;
A
#
# COMPACT_ATOMS: atom_id res chain seq x y z
N MET A 1 -6.29 16.19 1.61
CA MET A 1 -5.79 14.81 1.45
C MET A 1 -6.53 13.95 2.47
N LEU A 2 -6.81 12.66 2.20
CA LEU A 2 -7.53 11.83 3.17
C LEU A 2 -6.58 11.33 4.26
N HIS A 3 -7.07 11.26 5.50
CA HIS A 3 -6.46 10.50 6.59
C HIS A 3 -6.78 9.00 6.46
N GLN A 4 -6.06 8.16 7.20
CA GLN A 4 -6.25 6.70 7.17
C GLN A 4 -7.71 6.32 7.44
N ASP A 5 -8.31 6.88 8.51
CA ASP A 5 -9.68 6.55 8.92
C ASP A 5 -10.69 6.87 7.81
N GLU A 6 -10.56 8.05 7.16
CA GLU A 6 -11.41 8.45 6.04
C GLU A 6 -11.19 7.56 4.81
N PHE A 7 -9.93 7.19 4.53
CA PHE A 7 -9.61 6.27 3.46
C PHE A 7 -10.22 4.89 3.72
N ASP A 8 -10.23 4.42 4.97
CA ASP A 8 -10.71 3.09 5.32
C ASP A 8 -12.22 2.91 5.09
N PHE A 9 -12.99 3.99 5.16
CA PHE A 9 -14.42 4.01 4.83
C PHE A 9 -14.74 3.97 3.32
N LEU A 10 -13.75 4.19 2.45
CA LEU A 10 -13.97 4.14 1.00
C LEU A 10 -14.24 2.69 0.52
N PHE A 11 -15.10 2.56 -0.49
CA PHE A 11 -15.22 1.28 -1.17
C PHE A 11 -13.93 0.93 -1.89
N LYS A 12 -13.68 -0.37 -2.09
CA LYS A 12 -12.47 -0.89 -2.74
C LYS A 12 -12.14 -0.19 -4.08
N LYS A 13 -13.15 0.08 -4.91
CA LYS A 13 -12.96 0.77 -6.20
C LYS A 13 -12.47 2.21 -6.00
N GLU A 14 -12.98 2.90 -4.99
CA GLU A 14 -12.61 4.28 -4.65
C GLU A 14 -11.21 4.32 -4.03
N LYS A 15 -10.87 3.38 -3.14
CA LYS A 15 -9.51 3.20 -2.62
C LYS A 15 -8.48 3.06 -3.75
N LEU A 16 -8.75 2.18 -4.72
CA LEU A 16 -7.87 1.97 -5.88
C LEU A 16 -7.78 3.20 -6.78
N ALA A 17 -8.91 3.89 -7.02
CA ALA A 17 -8.92 5.12 -7.81
C ALA A 17 -8.13 6.24 -7.11
N TYR A 18 -8.23 6.34 -5.78
CA TYR A 18 -7.50 7.29 -4.97
C TYR A 18 -5.99 6.99 -5.00
N LEU A 19 -5.60 5.74 -4.75
CA LEU A 19 -4.20 5.29 -4.84
C LEU A 19 -3.61 5.56 -6.23
N ARG A 20 -4.36 5.32 -7.31
CA ARG A 20 -3.89 5.61 -8.66
C ARG A 20 -3.61 7.11 -8.90
N ARG A 21 -4.34 8.00 -8.23
CA ARG A 21 -4.22 9.45 -8.41
C ARG A 21 -3.24 10.10 -7.45
N GLN A 22 -3.15 9.60 -6.22
CA GLN A 22 -2.47 10.26 -5.09
C GLN A 22 -1.41 9.35 -4.44
N GLY A 23 -1.49 8.04 -4.63
CA GLY A 23 -0.57 7.08 -4.03
C GLY A 23 0.77 7.08 -4.72
N ARG A 24 1.84 7.15 -3.93
CA ARG A 24 3.20 6.94 -4.41
C ARG A 24 3.55 5.47 -4.25
N PHE A 25 3.80 4.76 -5.35
CA PHE A 25 4.30 3.40 -5.27
C PHE A 25 5.69 3.36 -4.60
N LEU A 26 5.88 2.45 -3.65
CA LEU A 26 7.12 2.33 -2.88
C LEU A 26 7.85 1.02 -3.16
N ALA A 27 7.13 -0.10 -3.16
CA ALA A 27 7.72 -1.42 -3.22
C ALA A 27 6.70 -2.49 -3.61
N THR A 28 7.20 -3.63 -4.10
CA THR A 28 6.42 -4.86 -4.25
C THR A 28 7.07 -5.95 -3.42
N ARG A 29 6.31 -6.53 -2.48
CA ARG A 29 6.72 -7.69 -1.69
C ARG A 29 5.97 -8.92 -2.21
N HIS A 30 6.68 -10.02 -2.39
CA HIS A 30 6.08 -11.29 -2.75
C HIS A 30 6.05 -12.20 -1.53
N THR A 31 4.92 -12.88 -1.35
CA THR A 31 4.75 -13.98 -0.39
C THR A 31 4.29 -15.21 -1.17
N PRO A 32 4.28 -16.41 -0.57
CA PRO A 32 3.75 -17.60 -1.23
C PRO A 32 2.28 -17.44 -1.69
N SER A 33 1.51 -16.57 -1.03
CA SER A 33 0.07 -16.41 -1.26
C SER A 33 -0.30 -15.15 -2.02
N PHE A 34 0.55 -14.13 -2.05
CA PHE A 34 0.21 -12.80 -2.57
C PHE A 34 1.40 -12.06 -3.17
N GLU A 35 1.11 -11.31 -4.24
CA GLU A 35 1.88 -10.12 -4.61
C GLU A 35 1.30 -8.92 -3.85
N ILE A 36 2.14 -8.21 -3.09
CA ILE A 36 1.72 -7.10 -2.22
C ILE A 36 2.40 -5.83 -2.70
N LYS A 37 1.61 -4.89 -3.21
CA LYS A 37 2.10 -3.56 -3.61
C LYS A 37 1.94 -2.57 -2.48
N LEU A 38 3.04 -1.97 -2.06
CA LEU A 38 3.09 -0.95 -1.04
C LEU A 38 3.05 0.44 -1.68
N TYR A 39 2.15 1.28 -1.17
CA TYR A 39 2.02 2.67 -1.54
C TYR A 39 2.16 3.55 -0.31
N GLY A 40 2.75 4.73 -0.49
CA GLY A 40 2.74 5.82 0.46
C GLY A 40 1.68 6.84 0.07
N LEU A 41 0.86 7.22 1.04
CA LEU A 41 0.06 8.45 1.04
C LEU A 41 0.63 9.32 2.17
N ASN A 42 0.69 10.66 2.07
CA ASN A 42 1.60 11.48 2.90
C ASN A 42 1.73 11.08 4.38
N HIS A 43 0.65 10.65 5.04
CA HIS A 43 0.64 10.32 6.46
C HIS A 43 0.45 8.83 6.80
N PHE A 44 0.33 7.93 5.81
CA PHE A 44 0.13 6.49 6.05
C PHE A 44 0.49 5.65 4.82
N PHE A 45 0.61 4.34 5.05
CA PHE A 45 0.94 3.37 4.02
C PHE A 45 -0.27 2.52 3.67
N VAL A 46 -0.28 2.04 2.44
CA VAL A 46 -1.34 1.17 1.92
C VAL A 46 -0.72 -0.02 1.23
N GLU A 47 -1.14 -1.21 1.64
CA GLU A 47 -0.83 -2.46 0.97
C GLU A 47 -2.01 -2.90 0.12
N VAL A 48 -1.75 -3.17 -1.15
CA VAL A 48 -2.71 -3.78 -2.06
C VAL A 48 -2.25 -5.20 -2.34
N TYR A 49 -3.05 -6.16 -1.91
CA TYR A 49 -2.78 -7.58 -2.05
C TYR A 49 -3.39 -8.09 -3.34
N PHE A 50 -2.66 -8.90 -4.10
CA PHE A 50 -3.12 -9.56 -5.33
C PHE A 50 -2.88 -11.06 -5.23
N TRP A 51 -3.89 -11.86 -5.58
CA TRP A 51 -3.69 -13.30 -5.73
C TRP A 51 -2.80 -13.58 -6.95
N PRO A 52 -1.86 -14.54 -6.86
CA PRO A 52 -1.06 -14.96 -8.00
C PRO A 52 -1.93 -15.32 -9.20
N GLY A 53 -1.61 -14.76 -10.37
CA GLY A 53 -2.35 -15.02 -11.61
C GLY A 53 -3.72 -14.35 -11.72
N GLN A 54 -4.16 -13.54 -10.75
CA GLN A 54 -5.39 -12.76 -10.85
C GLN A 54 -5.12 -11.26 -11.00
N PHE A 55 -5.88 -10.61 -11.90
CA PHE A 55 -5.82 -9.16 -12.09
C PHE A 55 -6.59 -8.35 -11.04
N ARG A 56 -7.33 -9.01 -10.14
CA ARG A 56 -8.13 -8.35 -9.10
C ARG A 56 -7.37 -8.37 -7.78
N SER A 57 -7.32 -7.22 -7.10
CA SER A 57 -6.80 -7.19 -5.73
C SER A 57 -7.66 -8.08 -4.83
N ALA A 58 -7.05 -8.77 -3.89
CA ALA A 58 -7.70 -9.53 -2.82
C ALA A 58 -8.19 -8.56 -1.74
N TYR A 59 -7.26 -7.82 -1.15
CA TYR A 59 -7.45 -7.00 0.03
C TYR A 59 -6.66 -5.68 -0.08
N ILE A 60 -7.10 -4.66 0.66
CA ILE A 60 -6.40 -3.38 0.79
C ILE A 60 -6.30 -3.09 2.28
N GLY A 61 -5.08 -3.09 2.81
CA GLY A 61 -4.77 -2.79 4.21
C GLY A 61 -4.05 -1.45 4.34
N THR A 62 -4.19 -0.81 5.50
CA THR A 62 -3.59 0.49 5.81
C THR A 62 -2.84 0.42 7.13
N PHE A 63 -1.77 1.21 7.26
CA PHE A 63 -1.03 1.35 8.52
C PHE A 63 -0.23 2.66 8.58
N GLN A 64 0.05 3.13 9.79
CA GLN A 64 0.89 4.30 10.05
C GLN A 64 2.26 3.94 10.65
N ASP A 65 2.33 2.85 11.42
CA ASP A 65 3.55 2.49 12.12
C ASP A 65 4.62 2.02 11.12
N THR A 66 5.75 2.74 11.10
CA THR A 66 6.90 2.41 10.27
C THR A 66 7.51 1.04 10.58
N LYS A 67 7.26 0.45 11.76
CA LYS A 67 7.66 -0.94 12.06
C LYS A 67 7.04 -1.95 11.08
N MET A 68 5.85 -1.65 10.57
CA MET A 68 5.21 -2.49 9.56
C MET A 68 5.93 -2.45 8.19
N LEU A 69 6.93 -1.57 8.02
CA LEU A 69 7.82 -1.56 6.85
C LEU A 69 8.98 -2.55 6.97
N GLU A 70 9.24 -3.15 8.14
CA GLU A 70 10.31 -4.14 8.32
C GLU A 70 10.37 -5.21 7.22
N PRO A 71 9.25 -5.81 6.78
CA PRO A 71 9.26 -6.81 5.71
C PRO A 71 9.74 -6.31 4.34
N TYR A 72 9.84 -4.99 4.17
CA TYR A 72 10.26 -4.34 2.93
C TYR A 72 11.73 -3.88 2.98
N LEU A 73 12.36 -3.88 4.16
CA LEU A 73 13.72 -3.38 4.34
C LEU A 73 14.81 -4.37 3.90
N GLU A 74 14.56 -5.67 4.01
CA GLU A 74 15.59 -6.69 3.79
C GLU A 74 15.84 -7.06 2.31
N PRO A 75 14.90 -6.83 1.36
CA PRO A 75 15.20 -7.03 -0.07
C PRO A 75 14.92 -5.82 -0.99
N ILE A 76 14.33 -4.71 -0.52
CA ILE A 76 13.84 -3.62 -1.40
C ILE A 76 14.30 -2.25 -0.87
N GLN A 77 14.92 -1.44 -1.73
CA GLN A 77 15.22 -0.04 -1.38
C GLN A 77 13.93 0.79 -1.34
N LEU A 78 13.39 1.00 -0.14
CA LEU A 78 12.26 1.90 0.09
C LEU A 78 12.68 3.36 -0.13
N ASN A 79 12.05 4.06 -1.09
CA ASN A 79 12.25 5.50 -1.27
C ASN A 79 11.20 6.30 -0.49
N LEU A 80 11.58 6.76 0.71
CA LEU A 80 10.70 7.47 1.65
C LEU A 80 10.77 9.01 1.59
N SER A 81 11.28 9.59 0.49
CA SER A 81 11.50 11.04 0.34
C SER A 81 10.25 11.95 0.46
N PHE A 82 9.06 11.37 0.59
CA PHE A 82 7.77 12.07 0.70
C PHE A 82 7.23 12.21 2.13
N LEU A 83 7.88 11.62 3.14
CA LEU A 83 7.46 11.70 4.54
C LEU A 83 7.91 13.01 5.25
N LYS A 84 8.14 14.09 4.49
CA LYS A 84 8.57 15.39 5.03
C LYS A 84 7.41 16.27 5.44
#